data_AF-A0A935TX03-F1
#
_entry.id   AF-A0A935TX03-F1
#
_cell.length_a   1.000
_cell.length_b   1.000
_cell.length_c   1.000
_cell.angle_alpha   90.00
_cell.angle_beta   90.00
_cell.angle_gamma   90.00
#
_symmetry.space_group_name_H-M   'P 1'
#
loop_
_entity.id
_entity.type
_entity.pdbx_description
1 polymer ?
#
loop_
_entity_poly.entity_id
_entity_poly.type
_entity_poly.pdbx_seq_one_letter_code
_entity_poly.pdbx_strand_id
1 'polypeptide(L)'
;MIHVLEMPCDAPPRVWFAFDADDLARKLDASDVAELHAAGRCRVFADESAALAAFERADDPDWQGEGWRARWALREQLVALEVLADDL
;
A
#
# COMPACT_ATOMS: atom_id res chain seq x y z
N MET A 1 -10.29 -5.22 -5.14
CA MET A 1 -10.32 -4.61 -3.79
C MET A 1 -9.39 -3.40 -3.81
N ILE A 2 -9.72 -2.26 -3.19
CA ILE A 2 -8.83 -1.09 -3.21
C ILE A 2 -7.74 -1.28 -2.15
N HIS A 3 -6.47 -1.09 -2.49
CA HIS A 3 -5.35 -1.20 -1.56
C HIS A 3 -4.75 0.16 -1.25
N VAL A 4 -4.42 0.39 0.01
CA VAL A 4 -3.80 1.62 0.47
C VAL A 4 -2.51 1.30 1.19
N LEU A 5 -1.41 1.83 0.68
CA LEU A 5 -0.07 1.74 1.28
C LEU A 5 0.26 3.08 1.94
N GLU A 6 0.45 3.04 3.25
CA GLU A 6 0.92 4.17 4.06
C GLU A 6 2.42 4.05 4.34
N MET A 7 3.15 5.15 4.22
CA MET A 7 4.60 5.22 4.43
C MET A 7 4.97 6.32 5.44
N PRO A 8 4.53 6.26 6.70
CA PRO A 8 4.83 7.26 7.73
C PRO A 8 6.34 7.37 8.05
N CYS A 9 6.80 8.51 8.61
CA CYS A 9 8.23 8.73 8.90
C CYS A 9 8.65 7.96 10.14
N ASP A 10 7.77 8.00 11.14
CA ASP A 10 8.08 7.61 12.50
C ASP A 10 7.47 6.24 12.86
N ALA A 11 6.94 5.52 11.86
CA ALA A 11 6.35 4.20 12.00
C ALA A 11 6.64 3.32 10.77
N PRO A 12 6.56 1.99 10.90
CA PRO A 12 6.68 1.08 9.76
C PRO A 12 5.57 1.34 8.72
N PRO A 13 5.86 1.16 7.42
CA PRO A 13 4.83 1.13 6.39
C PRO A 13 3.77 0.07 6.68
N ARG A 14 2.53 0.37 6.33
CA ARG A 14 1.41 -0.55 6.49
C ARG A 14 0.53 -0.52 5.26
N VAL A 15 -0.12 -1.65 5.01
CA VAL A 15 -1.10 -1.79 3.94
C VAL A 15 -2.43 -2.21 4.57
N TRP A 16 -3.50 -1.68 4.01
CA TRP A 16 -4.86 -2.09 4.31
C TRP A 16 -5.68 -1.98 3.03
N PHE A 17 -6.93 -2.41 3.11
CA PHE A 17 -7.81 -2.41 1.96
C PHE A 17 -9.17 -1.81 2.25
N ALA A 18 -9.81 -1.32 1.20
CA ALA A 18 -11.22 -0.95 1.17
C ALA A 18 -11.95 -1.81 0.13
N PHE A 19 -13.20 -2.17 0.44
CA PHE A 19 -13.99 -3.00 -0.48
C PHE A 19 -14.47 -2.20 -1.70
N ASP A 20 -14.79 -0.93 -1.49
CA ASP A 20 -15.29 0.00 -2.48
C ASP A 20 -14.88 1.44 -2.13
N ALA A 21 -15.32 2.40 -2.95
CA ALA A 21 -15.00 3.81 -2.77
C ALA A 21 -15.62 4.41 -1.50
N ASP A 22 -16.80 3.95 -1.08
CA ASP A 22 -17.47 4.45 0.14
C ASP A 22 -16.75 3.93 1.39
N ASP A 23 -16.28 2.68 1.37
CA ASP A 23 -15.43 2.10 2.40
C ASP A 23 -14.07 2.78 2.48
N LEU A 24 -13.50 3.13 1.33
CA LEU A 24 -12.28 3.91 1.28
C LEU A 24 -12.51 5.27 1.95
N ALA A 25 -13.54 6.01 1.53
CA ALA A 25 -13.85 7.33 2.09
C ALA A 25 -14.02 7.28 3.62
N ARG A 26 -14.80 6.32 4.12
CA ARG A 26 -15.01 6.14 5.57
C ARG A 26 -13.71 5.86 6.33
N LYS A 27 -12.80 5.05 5.76
CA LYS A 27 -11.52 4.72 6.40
C LYS A 27 -10.53 5.87 6.35
N LEU A 28 -10.52 6.62 5.26
CA LEU A 28 -9.72 7.84 5.12
C LEU A 28 -10.16 8.91 6.13
N ASP A 29 -11.46 9.08 6.34
CA ASP A 29 -11.98 10.04 7.34
C ASP A 29 -11.65 9.66 8.78
N ALA A 30 -11.48 8.36 9.06
CA ALA A 30 -11.19 7.82 10.38
C ALA A 30 -9.68 7.74 10.70
N SER A 31 -8.80 8.21 9.81
CA SER A 31 -7.36 8.04 9.93
C SER A 31 -6.57 9.26 9.45
N ASP A 32 -5.30 9.36 9.84
CA ASP A 32 -4.40 10.43 9.39
C ASP A 32 -3.91 10.22 7.93
N VAL A 33 -4.56 9.35 7.17
CA VAL A 33 -4.16 9.01 5.80
C VAL A 33 -4.29 10.20 4.87
N ALA A 34 -5.23 11.12 5.14
CA ALA A 34 -5.32 12.38 4.41
C ALA A 34 -4.02 13.21 4.52
N GLU A 35 -3.41 13.25 5.71
CA GLU A 35 -2.13 13.95 5.93
C GLU A 35 -0.98 13.24 5.23
N LEU A 36 -0.93 11.91 5.33
CA LEU A 36 0.07 11.10 4.61
C LEU A 36 -0.07 11.25 3.09
N HIS A 37 -1.29 11.29 2.57
CA HIS A 37 -1.57 11.49 1.15
C HIS A 37 -1.16 12.89 0.70
N ALA A 38 -1.48 13.93 1.47
CA ALA A 38 -1.03 15.29 1.20
C ALA A 38 0.50 15.42 1.22
N ALA A 39 1.19 14.63 2.03
CA ALA A 39 2.64 14.57 2.09
C ALA A 39 3.28 13.71 0.98
N GLY A 40 2.50 13.06 0.11
CA GLY A 40 3.00 12.15 -0.93
C GLY A 40 3.48 10.80 -0.39
N ARG A 41 2.98 10.39 0.78
CA ARG A 41 3.41 9.22 1.56
C ARG A 41 2.31 8.17 1.69
N CYS A 42 1.30 8.28 0.84
CA CYS A 42 0.22 7.33 0.73
C CYS A 42 0.03 7.01 -0.75
N ARG A 43 -0.14 5.73 -1.06
CA ARG A 43 -0.47 5.24 -2.40
C ARG A 43 -1.76 4.47 -2.36
N VAL A 44 -2.61 4.72 -3.34
CA VAL A 44 -3.89 4.02 -3.52
C VAL A 44 -3.82 3.22 -4.82
N PHE A 45 -4.07 1.92 -4.74
CA PHE A 45 -4.16 1.02 -5.88
C PHE A 45 -5.62 0.58 -6.04
N ALA A 46 -6.16 0.71 -7.25
CA ALA A 46 -7.59 0.47 -7.50
C ALA A 46 -8.00 -0.99 -7.28
N ASP A 47 -7.08 -1.92 -7.55
CA ASP A 47 -7.29 -3.36 -7.46
C ASP A 47 -5.97 -4.11 -7.19
N GLU A 48 -6.09 -5.42 -7.00
CA GLU A 48 -5.01 -6.36 -6.79
C GLU A 48 -4.00 -6.35 -7.95
N SER A 49 -4.47 -6.16 -9.19
CA SER A 49 -3.61 -6.12 -10.38
C SER A 49 -2.73 -4.87 -10.40
N ALA A 50 -3.30 -3.71 -10.04
CA ALA A 50 -2.57 -2.46 -9.90
C ALA A 50 -1.55 -2.53 -8.76
N ALA A 51 -1.91 -3.16 -7.63
CA ALA A 51 -1.01 -3.38 -6.51
C ALA A 51 0.16 -4.32 -6.89
N LEU A 52 -0.13 -5.42 -7.58
CA LEU A 52 0.89 -6.34 -8.07
C LEU A 52 1.83 -5.67 -9.08
N ALA A 53 1.29 -4.95 -10.06
CA ALA A 53 2.09 -4.23 -11.05
C ALA A 53 3.03 -3.21 -10.39
N ALA A 54 2.56 -2.52 -9.34
CA ALA A 54 3.41 -1.62 -8.56
C ALA A 54 4.53 -2.38 -7.81
N PHE A 55 4.23 -3.53 -7.21
CA PHE A 55 5.20 -4.38 -6.51
C PHE A 55 6.29 -4.95 -7.45
N GLU A 56 5.92 -5.33 -8.68
CA GLU A 56 6.82 -5.89 -9.69
C GLU A 56 7.76 -4.84 -10.30
N ARG A 57 7.38 -3.56 -10.24
CA ARG A 57 8.16 -2.45 -10.77
C ARG A 57 9.39 -2.15 -9.91
N ALA A 58 10.46 -2.91 -10.14
CA ALA A 58 11.68 -2.86 -9.32
C ALA A 58 12.39 -1.49 -9.31
N ASP A 59 12.15 -0.65 -10.33
CA ASP A 59 12.69 0.71 -10.46
C ASP A 59 11.78 1.80 -9.88
N ASP A 60 10.69 1.42 -9.19
CA ASP A 60 9.84 2.37 -8.47
C ASP A 60 10.69 3.13 -7.42
N PRO A 61 10.70 4.47 -7.44
CA PRO A 61 11.43 5.28 -6.45
C PRO A 61 11.03 4.97 -5.01
N ASP A 62 9.77 4.61 -4.76
CA ASP A 62 9.27 4.33 -3.41
C ASP A 62 9.80 3.00 -2.84
N TRP A 63 10.41 2.15 -3.69
CA TRP A 63 11.07 0.92 -3.26
C TRP A 63 12.57 1.09 -3.00
N GLN A 64 13.15 2.24 -3.33
CA GLN A 64 14.60 2.45 -3.25
C GLN A 64 15.03 2.89 -1.85
N GLY A 65 16.29 2.61 -1.48
CA GLY A 65 16.85 2.98 -0.18
C GLY A 65 16.05 2.34 0.97
N GLU A 66 15.54 3.16 1.88
CA GLU A 66 14.67 2.71 2.99
C GLU A 66 13.28 2.24 2.53
N GLY A 67 12.93 2.46 1.25
CA GLY A 67 11.67 2.08 0.61
C GLY A 67 11.41 0.57 0.51
N TRP A 68 12.42 -0.28 0.76
CA TRP A 68 12.25 -1.73 0.79
C TRP A 68 11.18 -2.17 1.82
N ARG A 69 11.01 -1.42 2.92
CA ARG A 69 9.98 -1.70 3.94
C ARG A 69 8.58 -1.49 3.41
N ALA A 70 8.38 -0.49 2.56
CA ALA A 70 7.10 -0.23 1.93
C ALA A 70 6.78 -1.34 0.92
N ARG A 71 7.80 -1.80 0.17
CA ARG A 71 7.66 -2.93 -0.74
C ARG A 71 7.33 -4.22 -0.01
N TRP A 72 7.97 -4.44 1.14
CA TRP A 72 7.71 -5.59 2.01
C TRP A 72 6.28 -5.56 2.56
N ALA A 73 5.81 -4.41 3.07
CA ALA A 73 4.44 -4.29 3.55
C ALA A 73 3.40 -4.60 2.44
N LEU A 74 3.68 -4.19 1.20
CA LEU A 74 2.85 -4.55 0.05
C LEU A 74 2.93 -6.06 -0.30
N ARG A 75 4.11 -6.67 -0.24
CA ARG A 75 4.28 -8.14 -0.38
C ARG A 75 3.41 -8.89 0.61
N GLU A 76 3.51 -8.56 1.90
CA GLU A 76 2.77 -9.23 2.98
C GLU A 76 1.26 -9.17 2.74
N GLN A 77 0.75 -8.01 2.31
CA GLN A 77 -0.65 -7.86 1.93
C GLN A 77 -1.04 -8.76 0.75
N LEU A 78 -0.22 -8.79 -0.31
CA LEU A 78 -0.50 -9.58 -1.51
C LEU A 78 -0.42 -11.08 -1.23
N VAL A 79 0.49 -11.52 -0.35
CA VAL A 79 0.56 -12.91 0.13
C VAL A 79 -0.67 -13.26 0.96
N ALA A 80 -1.07 -12.39 1.90
CA ALA A 80 -2.25 -12.62 2.73
C ALA A 80 -3.56 -12.69 1.93
N LEU A 81 -3.60 -12.09 0.74
CA LEU A 81 -4.72 -12.12 -0.20
C LEU A 81 -4.57 -13.20 -1.29
N GLU A 82 -3.57 -14.08 -1.17
CA GLU A 82 -3.26 -15.15 -2.12
C GLU A 82 -3.00 -14.65 -3.56
N VAL A 83 -2.61 -13.39 -3.72
CA VAL A 83 -2.19 -12.80 -5.00
C VAL A 83 -0.75 -13.16 -5.31
N LEU A 84 0.11 -13.19 -4.29
CA LEU A 84 1.49 -13.67 -4.35
C LEU A 84 1.64 -14.97 -3.57
N ALA A 85 2.49 -15.88 -4.05
CA ALA A 85 2.93 -17.03 -3.26
C ALA A 85 3.88 -16.58 -2.13
N ASP A 86 3.81 -17.26 -0.99
CA ASP A 86 4.63 -16.95 0.20
C ASP A 86 6.12 -17.29 0.01
N ASP A 87 6.45 -18.15 -0.95
CA ASP A 87 7.81 -18.70 -1.17
C ASP A 87 8.78 -17.75 -1.93
N LEU A 88 8.39 -16.49 -2.16
CA LEU A 88 9.14 -15.49 -2.96
C LEU A 88 10.22 -14.76 -2.17
#